data_AF-A0A2P2GQI3-F1
#
_entry.id   AF-A0A2P2GQI3-F1
#
_cell.length_a   1.000
_cell.length_b   1.000
_cell.length_c   1.000
_cell.angle_alpha   90.00
_cell.angle_beta   90.00
_cell.angle_gamma   90.00
#
_symmetry.space_group_name_H-M   'P 1'
#
loop_
_entity.id
_entity.type
_entity.pdbx_description
1 polymer ?
#
loop_
_entity_poly.entity_id
_entity_poly.type
_entity_poly.pdbx_seq_one_letter_code
_entity_poly.pdbx_strand_id
1 'polypeptide(L)'
;MTSDLSRRSLLRYGAGAVAATGLAVGGGLALAGPAAAYGWPSQLAQGSSGAAVKELQIRIAGWAAASAQQTYVSCDGAFGPGTEAALRRFQAAYGLTVDGVAGSQTFSQLNALESADGSTAHFDFSEFESKDGSGFSGGKVGAATVKENVRRNMYKLEALRKKCGDRAVTVNSGFRSISHNSSVGGASNSQHLYGIAADVAISGLSTKSIYQKAETCGYSGLETYTVSWQHVDSRVEYPYGSQSWWWQDGVA
;
A
#
# COMPACT_ATOMS: atom_id res chain seq x y z
N MET A 1 26.07 5.94 13.48
CA MET A 1 26.03 5.21 12.20
C MET A 1 25.46 3.83 12.46
N THR A 2 24.14 3.73 12.59
CA THR A 2 23.43 2.45 12.69
C THR A 2 22.99 2.09 11.27
N SER A 3 23.53 1.00 10.74
CA SER A 3 23.20 0.46 9.43
C SER A 3 21.75 0.01 9.41
N ASP A 4 20.88 0.90 8.91
CA ASP A 4 19.53 0.57 8.48
C ASP A 4 19.65 -0.30 7.22
N LEU A 5 19.87 -1.61 7.43
CA LEU A 5 19.70 -2.60 6.38
C LEU A 5 18.20 -2.65 6.07
N SER A 6 17.73 -1.71 5.25
CA SER A 6 16.37 -1.70 4.73
C SER A 6 16.05 -3.10 4.21
N ARG A 7 14.89 -3.66 4.63
CA ARG A 7 14.36 -4.98 4.23
C ARG A 7 14.42 -5.19 2.70
N ARG A 8 14.46 -4.10 1.92
CA ARG A 8 14.73 -4.03 0.48
C ARG A 8 15.98 -4.80 0.03
N SER A 9 16.97 -4.99 0.90
CA SER A 9 18.23 -5.70 0.60
C SER A 9 18.11 -7.23 0.71
N LEU A 10 17.18 -7.73 1.54
CA LEU A 10 17.03 -9.16 1.84
C LEU A 10 16.21 -9.91 0.77
N LEU A 11 15.29 -9.21 0.10
CA LEU A 11 14.45 -9.80 -0.97
C LEU A 11 15.21 -10.16 -2.25
N ARG A 12 16.47 -9.71 -2.43
CA ARG A 12 17.30 -10.06 -3.61
C ARG A 12 17.92 -11.46 -3.56
N TYR A 13 17.88 -12.15 -2.42
CA TYR A 13 18.56 -13.45 -2.24
C TYR A 13 17.64 -14.60 -1.80
N GLY A 14 16.33 -14.40 -1.75
CA GLY A 14 15.38 -15.36 -1.18
C GLY A 14 14.78 -16.37 -2.17
N ALA A 15 15.59 -17.10 -2.93
CA ALA A 15 15.16 -18.31 -3.64
C ALA A 15 16.32 -19.31 -3.73
N GLY A 16 16.81 -19.75 -2.58
CA GLY A 16 17.82 -20.80 -2.50
C GLY A 16 17.62 -21.59 -1.23
N ALA A 17 17.23 -22.87 -1.37
CA ALA A 17 17.18 -23.81 -0.26
C ALA A 17 18.56 -23.92 0.38
N VAL A 18 18.67 -23.61 1.68
CA VAL A 18 19.91 -23.82 2.43
C VAL A 18 19.74 -25.07 3.29
N ALA A 19 20.44 -26.14 2.90
CA ALA A 19 20.69 -27.30 3.73
C ALA A 19 21.60 -26.89 4.90
N ALA A 20 21.19 -27.19 6.13
CA ALA A 20 21.91 -26.83 7.33
C ALA A 20 23.05 -27.81 7.64
N THR A 21 24.26 -27.29 7.93
CA THR A 21 25.24 -27.90 8.86
C THR A 21 25.98 -26.77 9.62
N GLY A 22 26.23 -26.98 10.93
CA GLY A 22 26.51 -25.97 11.98
C GLY A 22 27.75 -25.08 11.81
N LEU A 23 27.97 -24.02 12.63
CA LEU A 23 28.23 -24.02 14.07
C LEU A 23 27.92 -22.62 14.67
N ALA A 24 27.47 -22.53 15.93
CA ALA A 24 26.98 -21.30 16.57
C ALA A 24 28.08 -20.38 17.16
N VAL A 25 27.91 -19.05 17.02
CA VAL A 25 28.48 -18.02 17.90
C VAL A 25 27.39 -17.02 18.27
N GLY A 26 27.33 -16.70 19.56
CA GLY A 26 26.23 -16.03 20.25
C GLY A 26 25.96 -14.58 19.85
N GLY A 27 24.67 -14.28 19.87
CA GLY A 27 24.05 -12.98 19.65
C GLY A 27 22.58 -13.27 19.42
N GLY A 28 21.74 -13.01 20.41
CA GLY A 28 20.31 -13.26 20.34
C GLY A 28 19.66 -12.37 19.28
N LEU A 29 19.80 -12.72 18.01
CA LEU A 29 18.86 -12.34 16.98
C LEU A 29 17.57 -13.07 17.32
N ALA A 30 16.63 -12.34 17.93
CA ALA A 30 15.24 -12.74 17.87
C ALA A 30 14.87 -12.75 16.37
N LEU A 31 15.01 -13.91 15.74
CA LEU A 31 14.36 -14.18 14.48
C LEU A 31 12.87 -14.02 14.77
N ALA A 32 12.30 -12.89 14.36
CA ALA A 32 10.86 -12.75 14.30
C ALA A 32 10.37 -13.97 13.52
N GLY A 33 9.67 -14.87 14.21
CA GLY A 33 9.08 -16.04 13.56
C GLY A 33 8.20 -15.57 12.39
N PRO A 34 8.01 -16.41 11.36
CA PRO A 34 7.11 -16.05 10.28
C PRO A 34 5.76 -15.66 10.89
N ALA A 35 5.25 -14.51 10.48
CA ALA A 35 3.90 -14.08 10.83
C ALA A 35 2.92 -15.23 10.64
N ALA A 36 1.96 -15.39 11.54
CA ALA A 36 0.80 -16.20 11.22
C ALA A 36 0.11 -15.54 10.03
N ALA A 37 0.26 -16.14 8.86
CA ALA A 37 -0.35 -15.66 7.63
C ALA A 37 -1.87 -15.53 7.83
N TYR A 38 -2.50 -14.55 7.16
CA TYR A 38 -3.95 -14.39 7.30
C TYR A 38 -4.68 -15.70 6.96
N GLY A 39 -5.58 -16.11 7.84
CA GLY A 39 -6.37 -17.33 7.72
C GLY A 39 -7.50 -17.17 6.70
N TRP A 40 -7.16 -17.26 5.41
CA TRP A 40 -8.13 -17.19 4.33
C TRP A 40 -9.08 -18.41 4.34
N PRO A 41 -10.35 -18.25 3.90
CA PRO A 41 -11.20 -19.39 3.59
C PRO A 41 -10.64 -20.17 2.40
N SER A 42 -11.23 -21.33 2.08
CA SER A 42 -10.77 -22.15 0.94
C SER A 42 -10.84 -21.41 -0.40
N GLN A 43 -11.82 -20.53 -0.56
CA GLN A 43 -12.04 -19.75 -1.77
C GLN A 43 -12.85 -18.48 -1.50
N LEU A 44 -12.61 -17.41 -2.27
CA LEU A 44 -13.50 -16.27 -2.43
C LEU A 44 -13.73 -16.00 -3.94
N ALA A 45 -14.98 -15.73 -4.31
CA ALA A 45 -15.38 -15.40 -5.68
C ALA A 45 -16.60 -14.46 -5.66
N GLN A 46 -17.05 -13.99 -6.83
CA GLN A 46 -18.25 -13.15 -6.92
C GLN A 46 -19.44 -13.76 -6.14
N GLY A 47 -20.11 -12.93 -5.35
CA GLY A 47 -21.18 -13.34 -4.42
C GLY A 47 -20.72 -13.68 -3.01
N SER A 48 -19.42 -13.90 -2.78
CA SER A 48 -18.86 -14.03 -1.42
C SER A 48 -19.03 -12.72 -0.63
N SER A 49 -19.12 -12.82 0.70
CA SER A 49 -19.19 -11.64 1.56
C SER A 49 -18.51 -11.86 2.92
N GLY A 50 -18.25 -10.76 3.64
CA GLY A 50 -17.73 -10.78 5.01
C GLY A 50 -16.30 -10.26 5.16
N ALA A 51 -15.71 -10.49 6.33
CA ALA A 51 -14.41 -9.93 6.71
C ALA A 51 -13.27 -10.36 5.77
N ALA A 52 -13.27 -11.62 5.31
CA ALA A 52 -12.26 -12.11 4.37
C ALA A 52 -12.36 -11.41 3.00
N VAL A 53 -13.57 -11.09 2.52
CA VAL A 53 -13.73 -10.29 1.29
C VAL A 53 -13.23 -8.87 1.49
N LYS A 54 -13.52 -8.26 2.64
CA LYS A 54 -13.04 -6.91 2.96
C LYS A 54 -11.51 -6.85 3.00
N GLU A 55 -10.89 -7.87 3.58
CA GLU A 55 -9.44 -8.00 3.61
C GLU A 55 -8.87 -8.20 2.19
N LEU A 56 -9.50 -9.05 1.36
CA LEU A 56 -9.12 -9.20 -0.05
C LEU A 56 -9.16 -7.84 -0.77
N GLN A 57 -10.26 -7.09 -0.61
CA GLN A 57 -10.46 -5.77 -1.22
C GLN A 57 -9.36 -4.78 -0.81
N ILE A 58 -8.98 -4.75 0.47
CA ILE A 58 -7.87 -3.91 0.96
C ILE A 58 -6.57 -4.26 0.23
N ARG A 59 -6.23 -5.56 0.15
CA ARG A 59 -4.95 -5.99 -0.42
C ARG A 59 -4.88 -5.83 -1.94
N ILE A 60 -6.02 -5.80 -2.63
CA ILE A 60 -6.09 -5.57 -4.08
C ILE A 60 -6.48 -4.13 -4.46
N ALA A 61 -6.62 -3.21 -3.51
CA ALA A 61 -7.15 -1.87 -3.75
C ALA A 61 -6.39 -1.08 -4.83
N GLY A 62 -5.08 -1.33 -4.95
CA GLY A 62 -4.21 -0.72 -5.97
C GLY A 62 -4.40 -1.26 -7.40
N TRP A 63 -5.26 -2.24 -7.60
CA TRP A 63 -5.57 -2.85 -8.90
C TRP A 63 -6.91 -2.36 -9.47
N ALA A 64 -7.31 -1.14 -9.12
CA ALA A 64 -8.61 -0.56 -9.44
C ALA A 64 -8.91 -0.50 -10.95
N ALA A 65 -7.94 -0.09 -11.78
CA ALA A 65 -8.15 0.10 -13.21
C ALA A 65 -6.98 -0.40 -14.08
N ALA A 66 -7.29 -0.64 -15.37
CA ALA A 66 -6.32 -1.01 -16.39
C ALA A 66 -5.70 0.23 -17.09
N SER A 67 -6.45 1.32 -17.16
CA SER A 67 -6.07 2.63 -17.68
C SER A 67 -6.45 3.72 -16.68
N ALA A 68 -6.08 4.98 -16.95
CA ALA A 68 -6.53 6.10 -16.16
C ALA A 68 -8.06 6.09 -16.09
N GLN A 69 -8.60 6.04 -14.87
CA GLN A 69 -10.03 6.05 -14.62
C GLN A 69 -10.30 6.47 -13.16
N GLN A 70 -11.26 7.36 -12.97
CA GLN A 70 -11.73 7.78 -11.65
C GLN A 70 -12.60 6.68 -11.00
N THR A 71 -11.96 5.59 -10.58
CA THR A 71 -12.58 4.45 -9.90
C THR A 71 -11.69 3.88 -8.80
N TYR A 72 -12.28 3.19 -7.84
CA TYR A 72 -11.58 2.51 -6.75
C TYR A 72 -12.24 1.18 -6.41
N VAL A 73 -11.52 0.32 -5.68
CA VAL A 73 -12.08 -0.92 -5.13
C VAL A 73 -12.78 -0.59 -3.82
N SER A 74 -14.12 -0.70 -3.80
CA SER A 74 -14.88 -0.58 -2.55
C SER A 74 -14.42 -1.66 -1.57
N CYS A 75 -14.12 -1.27 -0.33
CA CYS A 75 -13.76 -2.17 0.77
C CYS A 75 -14.98 -2.38 1.68
N ASP A 76 -16.08 -2.86 1.11
CA ASP A 76 -17.38 -3.05 1.78
C ASP A 76 -17.60 -4.48 2.31
N GLY A 77 -16.73 -5.42 1.95
CA GLY A 77 -16.90 -6.83 2.28
C GLY A 77 -17.88 -7.57 1.37
N ALA A 78 -18.26 -7.00 0.21
CA ALA A 78 -19.09 -7.64 -0.80
C ALA A 78 -18.29 -7.92 -2.08
N PHE A 79 -18.17 -9.19 -2.47
CA PHE A 79 -17.42 -9.57 -3.66
C PHE A 79 -18.30 -9.38 -4.89
N GLY A 80 -18.32 -8.14 -5.42
CA GLY A 80 -18.99 -7.79 -6.67
C GLY A 80 -18.05 -7.74 -7.89
N PRO A 81 -18.56 -7.29 -9.05
CA PRO A 81 -17.79 -7.21 -10.30
C PRO A 81 -16.54 -6.31 -10.21
N GLY A 82 -16.59 -5.24 -9.41
CA GLY A 82 -15.42 -4.38 -9.17
C GLY A 82 -14.27 -5.12 -8.47
N THR A 83 -14.61 -5.93 -7.46
CA THR A 83 -13.65 -6.81 -6.75
C THR A 83 -13.09 -7.88 -7.69
N GLU A 84 -13.93 -8.51 -8.51
CA GLU A 84 -13.49 -9.51 -9.48
C GLU A 84 -12.51 -8.91 -10.51
N ALA A 85 -12.85 -7.75 -11.08
CA ALA A 85 -12.00 -7.09 -12.04
C ALA A 85 -10.65 -6.70 -11.44
N ALA A 86 -10.62 -6.19 -10.21
CA ALA A 86 -9.38 -5.89 -9.50
C ALA A 86 -8.57 -7.16 -9.23
N LEU A 87 -9.23 -8.26 -8.83
CA LEU A 87 -8.57 -9.53 -8.58
C LEU A 87 -7.94 -10.10 -9.85
N ARG A 88 -8.64 -10.06 -10.98
CA ARG A 88 -8.08 -10.51 -12.27
C ARG A 88 -6.83 -9.72 -12.65
N ARG A 89 -6.81 -8.40 -12.39
CA ARG A 89 -5.61 -7.57 -12.63
C ARG A 89 -4.46 -7.92 -11.69
N PHE A 90 -4.76 -8.17 -10.42
CA PHE A 90 -3.77 -8.68 -9.46
C PHE A 90 -3.19 -10.02 -9.94
N GLN A 91 -4.04 -10.99 -10.28
CA GLN A 91 -3.63 -12.31 -10.78
C GLN A 91 -2.72 -12.18 -12.00
N ALA A 92 -3.13 -11.40 -12.99
CA ALA A 92 -2.34 -11.16 -14.19
C ALA A 92 -0.96 -10.54 -13.87
N ALA A 93 -0.91 -9.57 -12.95
CA ALA A 93 0.33 -8.89 -12.60
C ALA A 93 1.34 -9.76 -11.81
N TYR A 94 0.84 -10.80 -11.13
CA TYR A 94 1.66 -11.76 -10.40
C TYR A 94 1.83 -13.10 -11.11
N GLY A 95 1.40 -13.21 -12.38
CA GLY A 95 1.57 -14.43 -13.18
C GLY A 95 0.74 -15.62 -12.69
N LEU A 96 -0.38 -15.35 -12.04
CA LEU A 96 -1.33 -16.36 -11.56
C LEU A 96 -2.37 -16.67 -12.65
N THR A 97 -3.12 -17.76 -12.48
CA THR A 97 -4.32 -18.02 -13.29
C THR A 97 -5.31 -16.87 -13.13
N VAL A 98 -5.73 -16.27 -14.26
CA VAL A 98 -6.63 -15.11 -14.29
C VAL A 98 -8.08 -15.59 -14.38
N ASP A 99 -8.58 -16.15 -13.31
CA ASP A 99 -9.92 -16.74 -13.22
C ASP A 99 -10.93 -15.88 -12.43
N GLY A 100 -10.49 -14.81 -11.76
CA GLY A 100 -11.35 -13.99 -10.91
C GLY A 100 -11.77 -14.68 -9.61
N VAL A 101 -11.08 -15.76 -9.24
CA VAL A 101 -11.33 -16.55 -8.03
C VAL A 101 -10.09 -16.52 -7.14
N ALA A 102 -10.26 -16.06 -5.89
CA ALA A 102 -9.19 -16.11 -4.92
C ALA A 102 -9.16 -17.50 -4.28
N GLY A 103 -8.27 -18.36 -4.78
CA GLY A 103 -7.95 -19.66 -4.20
C GLY A 103 -6.54 -19.69 -3.58
N SER A 104 -6.03 -20.88 -3.30
CA SER A 104 -4.75 -21.10 -2.59
C SER A 104 -3.56 -20.32 -3.15
N GLN A 105 -3.40 -20.26 -4.48
CA GLN A 105 -2.30 -19.52 -5.12
C GLN A 105 -2.44 -17.99 -4.93
N THR A 106 -3.65 -17.46 -5.11
CA THR A 106 -3.96 -16.05 -4.83
C THR A 106 -3.67 -15.71 -3.38
N PHE A 107 -4.16 -16.52 -2.43
CA PHE A 107 -3.95 -16.29 -0.99
C PHE A 107 -2.49 -16.37 -0.59
N SER A 108 -1.73 -17.32 -1.15
CA SER A 108 -0.28 -17.41 -0.92
C SER A 108 0.43 -16.14 -1.38
N GLN A 109 0.08 -15.60 -2.55
CA GLN A 109 0.67 -14.36 -3.04
C GLN A 109 0.26 -13.14 -2.20
N LEU A 110 -1.00 -13.07 -1.75
CA LEU A 110 -1.47 -11.99 -0.87
C LEU A 110 -0.79 -12.02 0.51
N ASN A 111 -0.51 -13.22 1.03
CA ASN A 111 0.23 -13.39 2.28
C ASN A 111 1.73 -13.07 2.12
N ALA A 112 2.32 -13.37 0.96
CA ALA A 112 3.71 -12.99 0.67
C ALA A 112 3.94 -11.48 0.58
N LEU A 113 2.88 -10.69 0.37
CA LEU A 113 2.94 -9.22 0.39
C LEU A 113 2.79 -8.63 1.80
N GLU A 114 2.48 -9.44 2.81
CA GLU A 114 2.25 -8.97 4.18
C GLU A 114 3.45 -9.26 5.08
N SER A 115 3.83 -8.26 5.88
CA SER A 115 4.84 -8.37 6.92
C SER A 115 4.20 -8.69 8.27
N ALA A 116 4.98 -9.24 9.20
CA ALA A 116 4.48 -9.71 10.50
C ALA A 116 3.81 -8.67 11.40
N ASP A 117 4.17 -7.40 11.22
CA ASP A 117 3.61 -6.26 11.95
C ASP A 117 2.34 -5.67 11.28
N GLY A 118 1.88 -6.27 10.17
CA GLY A 118 0.74 -5.84 9.38
C GLY A 118 1.07 -4.82 8.28
N SER A 119 2.34 -4.40 8.16
CA SER A 119 2.83 -3.62 7.01
C SER A 119 2.98 -4.51 5.77
N THR A 120 3.54 -4.00 4.67
CA THR A 120 3.70 -4.79 3.44
C THR A 120 5.17 -5.09 3.15
N ALA A 121 5.42 -5.99 2.19
CA ALA A 121 6.75 -6.50 1.87
C ALA A 121 7.78 -5.41 1.53
N HIS A 122 7.35 -4.26 0.98
CA HIS A 122 8.23 -3.17 0.56
C HIS A 122 8.05 -1.84 1.30
N PHE A 123 7.16 -1.80 2.30
CA PHE A 123 6.83 -0.59 3.02
C PHE A 123 6.71 -0.87 4.51
N ASP A 124 7.57 -0.25 5.31
CA ASP A 124 7.51 -0.32 6.77
C ASP A 124 6.65 0.82 7.33
N PHE A 125 5.99 0.61 8.48
CA PHE A 125 5.19 1.66 9.12
C PHE A 125 5.99 2.94 9.43
N SER A 126 7.26 2.79 9.81
CA SER A 126 8.15 3.92 10.13
C SER A 126 8.36 4.87 8.95
N GLU A 127 8.25 4.40 7.70
CA GLU A 127 8.34 5.24 6.50
C GLU A 127 7.18 6.26 6.42
N PHE A 128 6.09 6.02 7.14
CA PHE A 128 4.87 6.82 7.12
C PHE A 128 4.64 7.62 8.40
N GLU A 129 5.48 7.49 9.42
CA GLU A 129 5.32 8.23 10.66
C GLU A 129 5.51 9.74 10.46
N SER A 130 4.86 10.53 11.31
CA SER A 130 5.05 11.97 11.33
C SER A 130 6.49 12.31 11.74
N LYS A 131 7.14 13.21 10.99
CA LYS A 131 8.56 13.56 11.13
C LYS A 131 8.87 14.48 12.32
N ASP A 132 7.88 14.81 13.13
CA ASP A 132 8.02 15.53 14.40
C ASP A 132 8.16 14.60 15.61
N GLY A 133 8.28 13.29 15.38
CA GLY A 133 8.43 12.29 16.45
C GLY A 133 7.11 11.89 17.11
N SER A 134 5.96 12.33 16.59
CA SER A 134 4.64 11.95 17.14
C SER A 134 4.19 10.54 16.74
N GLY A 135 4.96 9.84 15.89
CA GLY A 135 4.56 8.58 15.29
C GLY A 135 3.28 8.77 14.47
N PHE A 136 2.22 8.03 14.83
CA PHE A 136 0.88 8.15 14.22
C PHE A 136 -0.11 9.00 15.05
N SER A 137 0.37 9.71 16.09
CA SER A 137 -0.47 10.53 16.96
C SER A 137 -0.54 12.00 16.51
N GLY A 138 -1.54 12.72 17.02
CA GLY A 138 -1.70 14.17 16.78
C GLY A 138 -2.34 14.52 15.44
N GLY A 139 -2.98 13.55 14.78
CA GLY A 139 -3.72 13.74 13.54
C GLY A 139 -5.17 14.15 13.77
N LYS A 140 -5.96 14.13 12.68
CA LYS A 140 -7.40 14.42 12.73
C LYS A 140 -8.28 13.20 13.04
N VAL A 141 -7.67 12.02 13.12
CA VAL A 141 -8.29 10.77 13.60
C VAL A 141 -7.33 10.08 14.57
N GLY A 142 -7.82 9.11 15.34
CA GLY A 142 -7.00 8.39 16.32
C GLY A 142 -5.86 7.60 15.67
N ALA A 143 -4.76 7.40 16.40
CA ALA A 143 -3.55 6.76 15.88
C ALA A 143 -3.77 5.36 15.31
N ALA A 144 -4.69 4.57 15.89
CA ALA A 144 -5.06 3.26 15.34
C ALA A 144 -5.73 3.39 13.96
N THR A 145 -6.61 4.37 13.77
CA THR A 145 -7.23 4.68 12.48
C THR A 145 -6.19 5.16 11.47
N VAL A 146 -5.26 6.03 11.88
CA VAL A 146 -4.14 6.46 11.03
C VAL A 146 -3.32 5.25 10.57
N LYS A 147 -2.97 4.34 11.49
CA LYS A 147 -2.16 3.16 11.17
C LYS A 147 -2.88 2.23 10.19
N GLU A 148 -4.18 2.00 10.36
CA GLU A 148 -5.00 1.23 9.40
C GLU A 148 -5.10 1.93 8.03
N ASN A 149 -5.23 3.25 8.00
CA ASN A 149 -5.24 4.02 6.76
C ASN A 149 -3.91 3.92 6.01
N VAL A 150 -2.80 4.03 6.74
CA VAL A 150 -1.44 3.85 6.21
C VAL A 150 -1.28 2.45 5.63
N ARG A 151 -1.71 1.41 6.35
CA ARG A 151 -1.69 0.02 5.86
C ARG A 151 -2.45 -0.14 4.54
N ARG A 152 -3.64 0.45 4.41
CA ARG A 152 -4.40 0.44 3.15
C ARG A 152 -3.67 1.17 2.03
N ASN A 153 -3.03 2.30 2.35
CA ASN A 153 -2.21 3.04 1.38
C ASN A 153 -1.02 2.20 0.90
N MET A 154 -0.34 1.47 1.80
CA MET A 154 0.76 0.57 1.44
C MET A 154 0.36 -0.45 0.35
N TYR A 155 -0.81 -1.07 0.43
CA TYR A 155 -1.27 -2.00 -0.62
C TYR A 155 -1.50 -1.32 -1.98
N LYS A 156 -1.95 -0.05 -2.00
CA LYS A 156 -1.99 0.73 -3.25
C LYS A 156 -0.60 1.06 -3.76
N LEU A 157 0.34 1.35 -2.86
CA LEU A 157 1.74 1.59 -3.21
C LEU A 157 2.46 0.32 -3.70
N GLU A 158 2.12 -0.87 -3.20
CA GLU A 158 2.61 -2.15 -3.75
C GLU A 158 2.17 -2.32 -5.21
N ALA A 159 0.91 -2.00 -5.53
CA ALA A 159 0.44 -2.01 -6.91
C ALA A 159 1.14 -0.94 -7.76
N LEU A 160 1.35 0.27 -7.24
CA LEU A 160 2.09 1.33 -7.92
C LEU A 160 3.55 0.90 -8.22
N ARG A 161 4.24 0.34 -7.22
CA ARG A 161 5.58 -0.26 -7.34
C ARG A 161 5.61 -1.28 -8.48
N LYS A 162 4.66 -2.22 -8.49
CA LYS A 162 4.54 -3.27 -9.51
C LYS A 162 4.27 -2.69 -10.91
N LYS A 163 3.30 -1.78 -11.04
CA LYS A 163 2.93 -1.08 -12.29
C LYS A 163 4.04 -0.18 -12.83
N CYS A 164 4.94 0.27 -11.97
CA CYS A 164 6.16 1.01 -12.32
C CYS A 164 7.35 0.09 -12.63
N GLY A 165 7.12 -1.20 -12.91
CA GLY A 165 8.16 -2.14 -13.32
C GLY A 165 8.96 -2.69 -12.15
N ASP A 166 8.28 -3.02 -11.04
CA ASP A 166 8.90 -3.53 -9.81
C ASP A 166 9.96 -2.59 -9.22
N ARG A 167 9.85 -1.27 -9.48
CA ARG A 167 10.79 -0.26 -8.99
C ARG A 167 10.46 0.18 -7.57
N ALA A 168 11.47 0.28 -6.72
CA ALA A 168 11.31 0.72 -5.34
C ALA A 168 10.69 2.13 -5.26
N VAL A 169 9.67 2.27 -4.42
CA VAL A 169 9.00 3.54 -4.13
C VAL A 169 9.61 4.11 -2.86
N THR A 170 10.04 5.37 -2.91
CA THR A 170 10.51 6.12 -1.74
C THR A 170 9.33 6.91 -1.20
N VAL A 171 9.04 6.75 0.10
CA VAL A 171 8.03 7.55 0.79
C VAL A 171 8.73 8.77 1.39
N ASN A 172 8.54 9.92 0.76
CA ASN A 172 9.11 11.18 1.23
C ASN A 172 8.30 11.74 2.41
N SER A 173 6.98 11.56 2.43
CA SER A 173 6.11 11.91 3.56
C SER A 173 4.88 11.01 3.56
N GLY A 174 4.54 10.43 4.71
CA GLY A 174 3.29 9.70 4.93
C GLY A 174 2.33 10.51 5.80
N PHE A 175 1.93 9.97 6.94
CA PHE A 175 1.11 10.70 7.91
C PHE A 175 1.83 11.96 8.43
N ARG A 176 1.07 13.03 8.66
CA ARG A 176 1.55 14.22 9.36
C ARG A 176 0.64 14.51 10.54
N SER A 177 1.21 14.72 11.72
CA SER A 177 0.49 15.35 12.82
C SER A 177 0.02 16.75 12.39
N ILE A 178 -0.95 17.33 13.11
CA ILE A 178 -1.39 18.72 12.88
C ILE A 178 -0.21 19.69 13.06
N SER A 179 0.64 19.45 14.07
CA SER A 179 1.84 20.26 14.34
C SER A 179 2.83 20.20 13.17
N HIS A 180 3.20 19.00 12.74
CA HIS A 180 4.10 18.78 11.60
C HIS A 180 3.52 19.33 10.29
N ASN A 181 2.23 19.12 10.03
CA ASN A 181 1.59 19.64 8.82
C ASN A 181 1.62 21.18 8.81
N SER A 182 1.37 21.83 9.95
CA SER A 182 1.47 23.29 10.07
C SER A 182 2.91 23.79 9.86
N SER A 183 3.90 23.12 10.44
CA SER A 183 5.32 23.54 10.35
C SER A 183 5.88 23.49 8.93
N VAL A 184 5.35 22.60 8.07
CA VAL A 184 5.71 22.52 6.65
C VAL A 184 4.80 23.35 5.74
N GLY A 185 3.90 24.17 6.30
CA GLY A 185 2.96 25.00 5.53
C GLY A 185 1.86 24.21 4.82
N GLY A 186 1.56 22.98 5.28
CA GLY A 186 0.54 22.13 4.70
C GLY A 186 -0.88 22.67 4.91
N ALA A 187 -1.76 22.40 3.95
CA ALA A 187 -3.16 22.83 4.02
C ALA A 187 -3.88 22.26 5.25
N SER A 188 -4.82 23.03 5.82
CA SER A 188 -5.60 22.61 6.99
C SER A 188 -6.50 21.39 6.72
N ASN A 189 -6.90 21.19 5.45
CA ASN A 189 -7.63 20.02 4.97
C ASN A 189 -6.72 18.97 4.30
N SER A 190 -5.42 18.98 4.60
CA SER A 190 -4.45 18.00 4.09
C SER A 190 -4.86 16.56 4.41
N GLN A 191 -4.77 15.70 3.40
CA GLN A 191 -5.10 14.27 3.53
C GLN A 191 -4.03 13.49 4.32
N HIS A 192 -2.83 14.05 4.49
CA HIS A 192 -1.77 13.47 5.34
C HIS A 192 -2.17 13.46 6.83
N LEU A 193 -3.05 14.36 7.26
CA LEU A 193 -3.55 14.45 8.64
C LEU A 193 -4.38 13.24 9.08
N TYR A 194 -4.75 12.39 8.12
CA TYR A 194 -5.57 11.20 8.32
C TYR A 194 -4.80 9.91 8.01
N GLY A 195 -3.58 9.98 7.49
CA GLY A 195 -2.81 8.81 7.04
C GLY A 195 -3.30 8.20 5.72
N ILE A 196 -4.12 8.91 4.95
CA ILE A 196 -4.66 8.44 3.66
C ILE A 196 -3.90 9.03 2.45
N ALA A 197 -2.78 9.72 2.70
CA ALA A 197 -1.94 10.34 1.68
C ALA A 197 -0.47 9.96 1.83
N ALA A 198 0.26 10.00 0.72
CA ALA A 198 1.71 9.85 0.68
C ALA A 198 2.30 10.73 -0.42
N ASP A 199 3.49 11.27 -0.15
CA ASP A 199 4.35 11.95 -1.11
C ASP A 199 5.45 10.98 -1.51
N VAL A 200 5.51 10.57 -2.78
CA VAL A 200 6.36 9.46 -3.22
C VAL A 200 7.28 9.80 -4.39
N ALA A 201 8.42 9.13 -4.46
CA ALA A 201 9.35 9.21 -5.59
C ALA A 201 9.80 7.81 -6.03
N ILE A 202 10.07 7.63 -7.32
CA ILE A 202 10.58 6.37 -7.88
C ILE A 202 11.82 6.68 -8.71
N SER A 203 12.97 6.12 -8.32
CA SER A 203 14.23 6.38 -9.01
C SER A 203 14.13 6.01 -10.50
N GLY A 204 14.58 6.91 -11.36
CA GLY A 204 14.55 6.75 -12.82
C GLY A 204 13.19 7.05 -13.47
N LEU A 205 12.17 7.49 -12.73
CA LEU A 205 10.89 7.93 -13.27
C LEU A 205 10.65 9.40 -12.97
N SER A 206 10.02 10.11 -13.92
CA SER A 206 9.49 11.45 -13.66
C SER A 206 8.23 11.36 -12.79
N THR A 207 7.93 12.43 -12.05
CA THR A 207 6.64 12.59 -11.34
C THR A 207 5.45 12.38 -12.27
N LYS A 208 5.52 12.85 -13.52
CA LYS A 208 4.48 12.61 -14.52
C LYS A 208 4.26 11.13 -14.81
N SER A 209 5.34 10.35 -14.96
CA SER A 209 5.23 8.91 -15.16
C SER A 209 4.63 8.20 -13.93
N ILE A 210 4.95 8.67 -12.72
CA ILE A 210 4.37 8.13 -11.48
C ILE A 210 2.87 8.49 -11.40
N TYR A 211 2.52 9.74 -11.66
CA TYR A 211 1.15 10.25 -11.75
C TYR A 211 0.29 9.35 -12.64
N GLN A 212 0.75 9.13 -13.88
CA GLN A 212 0.02 8.34 -14.88
C GLN A 212 -0.20 6.88 -14.46
N LYS A 213 0.68 6.32 -13.63
CA LYS A 213 0.47 4.99 -13.04
C LYS A 213 -0.48 5.05 -11.85
N ALA A 214 -0.39 6.08 -11.01
CA ALA A 214 -1.27 6.31 -9.87
C ALA A 214 -2.74 6.49 -10.28
N GLU A 215 -3.02 7.05 -11.46
CA GLU A 215 -4.37 7.13 -12.07
C GLU A 215 -5.04 5.76 -12.24
N THR A 216 -4.27 4.67 -12.20
CA THR A 216 -4.78 3.28 -12.33
C THR A 216 -4.87 2.54 -10.99
N CYS A 217 -4.40 3.15 -9.91
CA CYS A 217 -4.25 2.54 -8.58
C CYS A 217 -5.37 2.91 -7.61
N GLY A 218 -6.43 3.57 -8.08
CA GLY A 218 -7.56 3.99 -7.25
C GLY A 218 -7.22 5.14 -6.30
N TYR A 219 -6.22 5.96 -6.62
CA TYR A 219 -5.98 7.21 -5.90
C TYR A 219 -6.93 8.29 -6.40
N SER A 220 -7.68 8.88 -5.47
CA SER A 220 -8.67 9.92 -5.78
C SER A 220 -8.15 11.34 -5.65
N GLY A 221 -6.97 11.52 -5.06
CA GLY A 221 -6.26 12.80 -5.06
C GLY A 221 -4.86 12.64 -5.63
N LEU A 222 -4.57 13.41 -6.67
CA LEU A 222 -3.27 13.46 -7.35
C LEU A 222 -2.91 14.92 -7.61
N GLU A 223 -1.89 15.42 -6.91
CA GLU A 223 -1.34 16.75 -7.16
C GLU A 223 -0.62 16.79 -8.51
N THR A 224 -0.51 17.99 -9.08
CA THR A 224 0.27 18.25 -10.29
C THR A 224 1.67 17.63 -10.21
N TYR A 225 2.16 17.13 -11.34
CA TYR A 225 3.47 16.49 -11.43
C TYR A 225 4.63 17.50 -11.61
N THR A 226 4.46 18.73 -11.16
CA THR A 226 5.46 19.81 -11.27
C THR A 226 6.35 19.96 -10.03
N VAL A 227 6.05 19.24 -8.95
CA VAL A 227 6.83 19.20 -7.70
C VAL A 227 7.84 18.04 -7.69
N SER A 228 8.73 17.99 -6.68
CA SER A 228 9.83 17.00 -6.61
C SER A 228 9.41 15.57 -6.20
N TRP A 229 8.15 15.36 -5.86
CA TRP A 229 7.55 14.07 -5.49
C TRP A 229 6.11 14.03 -6.02
N GLN A 230 5.58 12.84 -6.24
CA GLN A 230 4.18 12.70 -6.59
C GLN A 230 3.33 12.54 -5.32
N HIS A 231 2.41 13.46 -5.10
CA HIS A 231 1.38 13.31 -4.08
C HIS A 231 0.31 12.32 -4.54
N VAL A 232 -0.08 11.40 -3.66
CA VAL A 232 -1.19 10.47 -3.87
C VAL A 232 -2.05 10.37 -2.60
N ASP A 233 -3.37 10.38 -2.73
CA ASP A 233 -4.29 10.14 -1.61
C ASP A 233 -5.60 9.48 -2.02
N SER A 234 -6.33 8.97 -1.01
CA SER A 234 -7.61 8.25 -1.17
C SER A 234 -8.81 9.03 -0.62
N ARG A 235 -8.82 10.36 -0.74
CA ARG A 235 -9.87 11.27 -0.21
C ARG A 235 -11.34 10.90 -0.46
N VAL A 236 -11.67 10.16 -1.53
CA VAL A 236 -13.07 9.78 -1.84
C VAL A 236 -13.55 8.58 -1.02
N GLU A 237 -12.64 7.75 -0.52
CA GLU A 237 -12.94 6.46 0.12
C GLU A 237 -13.30 6.60 1.60
N TYR A 238 -13.05 7.78 2.17
CA TYR A 238 -13.16 8.01 3.61
C TYR A 238 -14.13 9.15 3.92
N PRO A 239 -14.98 9.00 4.95
CA PRO A 239 -15.97 10.03 5.31
C PRO A 239 -15.34 11.33 5.83
N TYR A 240 -14.08 11.28 6.27
CA TYR A 240 -13.30 12.44 6.71
C TYR A 240 -12.30 12.93 5.66
N GLY A 241 -12.23 12.27 4.50
CA GLY A 241 -11.50 12.80 3.35
C GLY A 241 -12.26 13.96 2.71
N SER A 242 -11.70 14.55 1.66
CA SER A 242 -12.41 15.61 0.91
C SER A 242 -13.59 15.11 0.06
N GLN A 243 -13.80 13.80 -0.02
CA GLN A 243 -14.97 13.15 -0.65
C GLN A 243 -15.22 13.51 -2.13
N SER A 244 -14.18 13.93 -2.84
CA SER A 244 -14.25 14.26 -4.27
C SER A 244 -13.00 13.79 -5.00
N TRP A 245 -13.14 13.49 -6.29
CA TRP A 245 -12.00 13.27 -7.16
C TRP A 245 -11.27 14.58 -7.42
N TRP A 246 -9.94 14.57 -7.29
CA TRP A 246 -9.07 15.71 -7.54
C TRP A 246 -7.80 15.24 -8.25
N TRP A 247 -7.83 15.26 -9.57
CA TRP A 247 -6.69 14.98 -10.42
C TRP A 247 -6.27 16.29 -11.08
N GLN A 248 -5.27 16.97 -10.52
CA GLN A 248 -4.98 18.37 -10.88
C GLN A 248 -4.60 18.56 -12.36
N ASP A 249 -3.90 17.59 -12.97
CA ASP A 249 -3.48 17.61 -14.38
C ASP A 249 -3.98 16.38 -15.17
N GLY A 250 -4.84 15.57 -14.57
CA GLY A 250 -5.25 14.28 -15.11
C GLY A 250 -6.40 14.40 -16.09
N VAL A 251 -6.56 13.37 -16.92
CA VAL A 251 -7.74 13.21 -17.77
C VAL A 251 -8.61 12.11 -17.17
N ALA A 252 -9.84 12.46 -16.78
CA ALA A 252 -10.85 11.49 -16.36
C ALA A 252 -11.46 10.79 -17.58
#